data_AF-A0A1W9X3D7-F1
#
_entry.id   AF-A0A1W9X3D7-F1
#
_cell.length_a   1.000
_cell.length_b   1.000
_cell.length_c   1.000
_cell.angle_alpha   90.00
_cell.angle_beta   90.00
_cell.angle_gamma   90.00
#
_symmetry.space_group_name_H-M   'P 1'
#
loop_
_entity.id
_entity.type
_entity.pdbx_description
1 polymer ?
#
loop_
_entity_poly.entity_id
_entity_poly.type
_entity_poly.pdbx_seq_one_letter_code
_entity_poly.pdbx_strand_id
1 'polypeptide(L)'
;MVKIKEANKVVEKTDATMKELTRSMSDIIQASKSTSGIIKKIDDISFQTNLLALNASVEAARAGEAGAGFAVVANEVRNLAMRSSGAAKDTASMIDSTVEKIREGSELLIRTNETFSEMMERSLVIRQAIDEIADASGVQVRETESVSQEISKLNCTILLTAQGASESASVAANMKDQAEQMKGIVDELNELMG
;
A
#
# COMPACT_ATOMS: atom_id res chain seq x y z
N MET A 1 -6.61 12.72 -11.86
CA MET A 1 -5.20 13.19 -11.74
C MET A 1 -4.80 13.69 -10.35
N VAL A 2 -5.54 14.63 -9.71
CA VAL A 2 -5.12 15.24 -8.42
C VAL A 2 -4.91 14.22 -7.29
N LYS A 3 -5.84 13.26 -7.10
CA LYS A 3 -5.74 12.24 -6.03
C LYS A 3 -4.57 11.26 -6.19
N ILE A 4 -4.03 11.10 -7.41
CA ILE A 4 -2.89 10.19 -7.66
C ILE A 4 -1.55 10.87 -7.36
N LYS A 5 -1.43 12.18 -7.64
CA LYS A 5 -0.29 12.96 -7.15
C LYS A 5 -0.22 12.96 -5.62
N GLU A 6 -1.38 12.99 -4.95
CA GLU A 6 -1.46 12.83 -3.50
C GLU A 6 -1.02 11.44 -3.05
N ALA A 7 -1.44 10.37 -3.73
CA ALA A 7 -1.02 9.01 -3.43
C ALA A 7 0.50 8.83 -3.56
N ASN A 8 1.13 9.31 -4.64
CA ASN A 8 2.58 9.25 -4.80
C ASN A 8 3.31 10.02 -3.69
N LYS A 9 2.81 11.20 -3.31
CA LYS A 9 3.39 12.01 -2.24
C LYS A 9 3.29 11.34 -0.86
N VAL A 10 2.20 10.61 -0.61
CA VAL A 10 2.05 9.80 0.60
C VAL A 10 3.09 8.68 0.62
N VAL A 11 3.32 8.01 -0.51
CA VAL A 11 4.30 6.92 -0.56
C VAL A 11 5.74 7.44 -0.43
N GLU A 12 6.10 8.53 -1.10
CA GLU A 12 7.43 9.16 -0.90
C GLU A 12 7.66 9.53 0.57
N LYS A 13 6.63 10.06 1.24
CA LYS A 13 6.69 10.35 2.67
C LYS A 13 6.83 9.08 3.50
N THR A 14 6.10 8.01 3.17
CA THR A 14 6.22 6.72 3.86
C THR A 14 7.62 6.12 3.71
N ASP A 15 8.21 6.17 2.51
CA ASP A 15 9.57 5.69 2.27
C ASP A 15 10.61 6.48 3.08
N ALA A 16 10.47 7.81 3.13
CA ALA A 16 11.32 8.67 3.96
C ALA A 16 11.21 8.30 5.45
N THR A 17 9.98 8.14 5.96
CA THR A 17 9.75 7.75 7.37
C THR A 17 10.31 6.35 7.66
N MET A 18 10.21 5.40 6.73
CA MET A 18 10.77 4.05 6.90
C MET A 18 12.31 4.08 6.95
N LYS A 19 12.95 4.94 6.14
CA LYS A 19 14.40 5.15 6.19
C LYS A 19 14.86 5.77 7.51
N GLU A 20 14.13 6.77 8.01
CA GLU A 20 14.40 7.37 9.33
C GLU A 20 14.24 6.35 10.46
N LEU A 21 13.22 5.50 10.38
CA LEU A 21 12.98 4.46 11.37
C LEU A 21 14.08 3.38 11.35
N THR A 22 14.53 2.98 10.16
CA THR A 22 15.66 2.04 9.99
C THR A 22 16.95 2.62 10.59
N ARG A 23 17.23 3.89 10.31
CA ARG A 23 18.36 4.60 10.92
C ARG A 23 18.26 4.63 12.45
N SER A 24 17.08 4.96 12.98
CA SER A 24 16.85 4.99 14.42
C SER A 24 17.09 3.63 15.07
N MET A 25 16.66 2.54 14.45
CA MET A 25 16.95 1.18 14.95
C MET A 25 18.46 0.89 14.96
N SER A 26 19.19 1.28 13.92
CA SER A 26 20.65 1.18 13.88
C SER A 26 21.33 1.99 15.00
N ASP A 27 20.87 3.22 15.23
CA ASP A 27 21.40 4.09 16.30
C ASP A 27 21.14 3.48 17.68
N ILE A 28 19.97 2.86 17.90
CA ILE A 28 19.67 2.15 19.16
C ILE A 28 20.59 0.93 19.33
N ILE A 29 20.85 0.14 18.27
CA ILE A 29 21.80 -0.99 18.34
C ILE A 29 23.20 -0.50 18.75
N GLN A 30 23.67 0.61 18.16
CA GLN A 30 24.97 1.19 18.50
C GLN A 30 25.03 1.71 19.94
N ALA A 31 23.96 2.36 20.41
CA ALA A 31 23.82 2.81 21.79
C ALA A 31 23.83 1.62 22.77
N SER A 32 23.06 0.56 22.50
CA SER A 32 23.03 -0.66 23.30
C SER A 32 24.40 -1.34 23.39
N LYS A 33 25.15 -1.39 22.28
CA LYS A 33 26.52 -1.92 22.28
C LYS A 33 27.46 -1.10 23.16
N SER A 34 27.31 0.23 23.14
CA SER A 34 28.08 1.13 24.00
C SER A 34 27.73 0.92 25.48
N THR A 35 26.45 0.77 25.80
CA THR A 35 25.97 0.46 27.15
C THR A 35 26.50 -0.88 27.64
N SER A 36 26.48 -1.93 26.80
CA SER A 36 27.08 -3.24 27.12
C SER A 36 28.57 -3.12 27.46
N GLY A 37 29.31 -2.28 26.73
CA GLY A 37 30.71 -1.97 27.04
C GLY A 37 30.91 -1.28 28.40
N ILE A 38 29.99 -0.40 28.82
CA ILE A 38 30.02 0.23 30.15
C ILE A 38 29.73 -0.80 31.24
N ILE A 39 28.72 -1.65 31.05
CA ILE A 39 28.37 -2.71 32.01
C ILE A 39 29.54 -3.68 32.20
N LYS A 40 30.27 -4.02 31.12
CA LYS A 40 31.48 -4.83 31.21
C LYS A 40 32.55 -4.18 32.09
N LYS A 41 32.78 -2.87 31.95
CA LYS A 41 33.71 -2.13 32.82
C LYS A 41 33.27 -2.14 34.28
N ILE A 42 31.96 -2.10 34.56
CA ILE A 42 31.41 -2.18 35.92
C ILE A 42 31.68 -3.58 36.52
N ASP A 43 31.52 -4.65 35.73
CA ASP A 43 31.85 -6.01 36.16
C ASP A 43 33.36 -6.14 36.46
N ASP A 44 34.23 -5.58 35.60
CA ASP A 44 35.67 -5.55 35.81
C ASP A 44 36.06 -4.81 37.10
N ILE A 45 35.46 -3.63 37.36
CA ILE A 45 35.67 -2.87 38.61
C ILE A 45 35.18 -3.68 39.82
N SER A 46 34.03 -4.33 39.70
CA SER A 46 33.46 -5.17 40.76
C SER A 46 34.39 -6.35 41.07
N PHE A 47 34.97 -6.99 40.04
CA PHE A 47 35.94 -8.06 40.20
C PHE A 47 37.23 -7.58 40.88
N GLN A 48 37.78 -6.44 40.47
CA GLN A 48 38.95 -5.82 41.12
C GLN A 48 38.67 -5.48 42.59
N THR A 49 37.49 -4.92 42.88
CA THR A 49 37.06 -4.59 44.24
C THR A 49 36.95 -5.85 45.11
N ASN A 50 36.42 -6.94 44.55
CA ASN A 50 36.37 -8.24 45.23
C ASN A 50 37.77 -8.80 45.55
N LEU A 51 38.74 -8.65 44.63
CA LEU A 51 40.13 -9.05 44.87
C LEU A 51 40.82 -8.18 45.92
N LEU A 52 40.60 -6.86 45.89
CA LEU A 52 41.13 -5.93 46.91
C LEU A 52 40.57 -6.26 48.30
N ALA A 53 39.27 -6.53 48.38
CA ALA A 53 38.60 -6.92 49.62
C ALA A 53 39.13 -8.26 50.15
N LEU A 54 39.38 -9.24 49.27
CA LEU A 54 40.01 -10.50 49.66
C LEU A 54 41.40 -10.29 50.26
N ASN A 55 42.24 -9.47 49.62
CA ASN A 55 43.58 -9.15 50.13
C ASN A 55 43.50 -8.44 51.50
N ALA A 56 42.55 -7.52 51.67
CA ALA A 56 42.31 -6.85 52.95
C ALA A 56 41.84 -7.83 54.04
N SER A 57 40.96 -8.80 53.73
CA SER A 57 40.57 -9.85 54.67
C SER A 57 41.75 -10.72 55.10
N VAL A 58 42.67 -11.03 54.18
CA VAL A 58 43.90 -11.81 54.48
C VAL A 58 44.84 -11.03 55.39
N GLU A 59 45.09 -9.75 55.11
CA GLU A 59 45.99 -8.93 55.94
C GLU A 59 45.37 -8.64 57.33
N ALA A 60 44.05 -8.47 57.40
CA ALA A 60 43.33 -8.36 58.65
C ALA A 60 43.45 -9.63 59.52
N ALA A 61 43.37 -10.81 58.91
CA ALA A 61 43.61 -12.07 59.61
C ALA A 61 45.06 -12.19 60.12
N ARG A 62 46.02 -11.67 59.35
CA ARG A 62 47.44 -11.64 59.73
C ARG A 62 47.74 -10.72 60.91
N ALA A 63 46.97 -9.64 61.07
CA ALA A 63 47.07 -8.71 62.19
C ALA A 63 46.42 -9.21 63.51
N GLY A 64 45.77 -10.38 63.51
CA GLY A 64 45.17 -10.97 64.70
C GLY A 64 44.04 -10.12 65.28
N GLU A 65 44.02 -9.93 66.61
CA GLU A 65 42.97 -9.15 67.29
C GLU A 65 42.90 -7.68 66.82
N ALA A 66 44.03 -7.08 66.46
CA ALA A 66 44.07 -5.70 65.96
C ALA A 66 43.38 -5.53 64.60
N GLY A 67 43.24 -6.62 63.82
CA GLY A 67 42.61 -6.63 62.50
C GLY A 67 41.12 -7.02 62.50
N ALA A 68 40.54 -7.40 63.64
CA ALA A 68 39.18 -7.97 63.69
C ALA A 68 38.11 -7.04 63.10
N GLY A 69 38.17 -5.73 63.39
CA GLY A 69 37.27 -4.74 62.80
C GLY A 69 37.45 -4.56 61.29
N PHE A 70 38.69 -4.59 60.81
CA PHE A 70 39.00 -4.49 59.37
C PHE A 70 38.52 -5.73 58.60
N ALA A 71 38.59 -6.93 59.19
CA ALA A 71 38.11 -8.16 58.57
C ALA A 71 36.60 -8.12 58.28
N VAL A 72 35.81 -7.51 59.17
CA VAL A 72 34.36 -7.35 58.98
C VAL A 72 34.07 -6.42 57.80
N VAL A 73 34.74 -5.27 57.75
CA VAL A 73 34.59 -4.31 56.64
C VAL A 73 35.02 -4.93 55.31
N ALA A 74 36.14 -5.65 55.29
CA ALA A 74 36.62 -6.32 54.07
C ALA A 74 35.62 -7.37 53.55
N ASN A 75 34.99 -8.14 54.43
CA ASN A 75 33.95 -9.09 54.04
C ASN A 75 32.69 -8.40 53.49
N GLU A 76 32.28 -7.27 54.07
CA GLU A 76 31.13 -6.50 53.57
C GLU A 76 31.41 -5.90 52.17
N VAL A 77 32.60 -5.32 51.98
CA VAL A 77 33.04 -4.82 50.66
C VAL A 77 33.08 -5.94 49.63
N ARG A 78 33.57 -7.13 50.02
CA ARG A 78 33.58 -8.32 49.16
C ARG A 78 32.16 -8.74 48.75
N ASN A 79 31.23 -8.76 49.69
CA ASN A 79 29.82 -9.09 49.42
C ASN A 79 29.20 -8.07 48.45
N LEU A 80 29.41 -6.78 48.69
CA LEU A 80 28.93 -5.71 47.81
C LEU A 80 29.49 -5.84 46.38
N ALA A 81 30.78 -6.16 46.25
CA ALA A 81 31.42 -6.38 44.97
C ALA A 81 30.82 -7.58 44.20
N MET A 82 30.55 -8.70 44.89
CA MET A 82 29.88 -9.85 44.27
C MET A 82 28.44 -9.53 43.83
N ARG A 83 27.69 -8.79 44.66
CA ARG A 83 26.34 -8.32 44.30
C ARG A 83 26.35 -7.39 43.08
N SER A 84 27.33 -6.49 43.01
CA SER A 84 27.52 -5.58 41.87
C SER A 84 27.85 -6.34 40.58
N SER A 85 28.74 -7.34 40.64
CA SER A 85 29.02 -8.23 39.50
C SER A 85 27.77 -8.99 39.03
N GLY A 86 26.96 -9.52 39.97
CA GLY A 86 25.69 -10.16 39.64
C GLY A 86 24.73 -9.23 38.90
N ALA A 87 24.51 -8.02 39.44
CA ALA A 87 23.64 -7.02 38.81
C ALA A 87 24.16 -6.57 37.42
N ALA A 88 25.48 -6.46 37.26
CA ALA A 88 26.09 -6.15 35.98
C ALA A 88 25.78 -7.24 34.93
N LYS A 89 25.89 -8.52 35.30
CA LYS A 89 25.57 -9.65 34.41
C LYS A 89 24.09 -9.69 34.02
N ASP A 90 23.20 -9.46 34.98
CA ASP A 90 21.75 -9.39 34.70
C ASP A 90 21.43 -8.25 33.73
N THR A 91 22.05 -7.08 33.94
CA THR A 91 21.89 -5.92 33.05
C THR A 91 22.45 -6.21 31.65
N ALA A 92 23.59 -6.90 31.54
CA ALA A 92 24.16 -7.30 30.25
C ALA A 92 23.20 -8.22 29.48
N SER A 93 22.61 -9.22 30.17
CA SER A 93 21.60 -10.11 29.58
C SER A 93 20.36 -9.36 29.08
N MET A 94 19.87 -8.37 29.84
CA MET A 94 18.76 -7.52 29.41
C MET A 94 19.10 -6.67 28.17
N ILE A 95 20.34 -6.18 28.07
CA ILE A 95 20.81 -5.43 26.89
C ILE A 95 20.86 -6.35 25.67
N ASP A 96 21.43 -7.55 25.81
CA ASP A 96 21.51 -8.53 24.72
C ASP A 96 20.11 -8.93 24.22
N SER A 97 19.17 -9.18 25.13
CA SER A 97 17.76 -9.44 24.78
C SER A 97 17.12 -8.26 24.05
N THR A 98 17.45 -7.03 24.46
CA THR A 98 16.94 -5.81 23.81
C THR A 98 17.49 -5.66 22.39
N VAL A 99 18.78 -5.95 22.18
CA VAL A 99 19.42 -5.94 20.86
C VAL A 99 18.75 -6.95 19.92
N GLU A 100 18.45 -8.15 20.41
CA GLU A 100 17.77 -9.17 19.60
C GLU A 100 16.36 -8.72 19.18
N LYS A 101 15.57 -8.17 20.10
CA LYS A 101 14.24 -7.63 19.78
C LYS A 101 14.28 -6.49 18.76
N ILE A 102 15.30 -5.63 18.83
CA ILE A 102 15.48 -4.55 17.85
C ILE A 102 15.85 -5.13 16.48
N ARG A 103 16.67 -6.18 16.45
CA ARG A 103 17.03 -6.88 15.21
C ARG A 103 15.80 -7.50 14.54
N GLU A 104 14.99 -8.22 15.29
CA GLU A 104 13.70 -8.76 14.82
C GLU A 104 12.79 -7.63 14.29
N GLY A 105 12.71 -6.51 15.02
CA GLY A 105 11.95 -5.34 14.59
C GLY A 105 12.48 -4.72 13.28
N SER A 106 13.81 -4.70 13.10
CA SER A 106 14.44 -4.22 11.87
C SER A 106 14.13 -5.13 10.68
N GLU A 107 14.10 -6.45 10.86
CA GLU A 107 13.70 -7.40 9.81
C GLU A 107 12.23 -7.23 9.42
N LEU A 108 11.34 -7.02 10.40
CA LEU A 108 9.93 -6.73 10.15
C LEU A 108 9.76 -5.44 9.35
N LEU A 109 10.56 -4.41 9.63
CA LEU A 109 10.55 -3.16 8.89
C LEU A 109 10.97 -3.33 7.43
N ILE A 110 12.00 -4.14 7.16
CA ILE A 110 12.44 -4.45 5.79
C ILE A 110 11.31 -5.11 5.00
N ARG A 111 10.68 -6.15 5.57
CA ARG A 111 9.54 -6.83 4.94
C ARG A 111 8.35 -5.90 4.71
N THR A 112 8.12 -4.98 5.65
CA THR A 112 7.08 -3.96 5.53
C THR A 112 7.38 -3.00 4.37
N ASN A 113 8.64 -2.59 4.20
CA ASN A 113 9.07 -1.74 3.09
C ASN A 113 8.90 -2.43 1.73
N GLU A 114 9.26 -3.73 1.63
CA GLU A 114 9.02 -4.55 0.43
C GLU A 114 7.52 -4.60 0.08
N THR A 115 6.67 -4.87 1.07
CA THR A 115 5.21 -4.92 0.88
C THR A 115 4.65 -3.57 0.41
N PHE A 116 5.15 -2.45 0.95
CA PHE A 116 4.77 -1.11 0.50
C PHE A 116 5.22 -0.83 -0.93
N SER A 117 6.40 -1.32 -1.32
CA SER A 117 6.91 -1.18 -2.69
C SER A 117 6.04 -1.94 -3.69
N GLU A 118 5.64 -3.18 -3.37
CA GLU A 118 4.69 -3.95 -4.18
C GLU A 118 3.32 -3.26 -4.27
N MET A 119 2.84 -2.69 -3.17
CA MET A 119 1.58 -1.93 -3.14
C MET A 119 1.63 -0.72 -4.08
N MET A 120 2.77 -0.03 -4.14
CA MET A 120 2.97 1.10 -5.04
C MET A 120 2.96 0.67 -6.51
N GLU A 121 3.63 -0.43 -6.84
CA GLU A 121 3.62 -0.99 -8.20
C GLU A 121 2.18 -1.34 -8.64
N ARG A 122 1.42 -2.02 -7.77
CA ARG A 122 0.01 -2.34 -8.05
C ARG A 122 -0.84 -1.08 -8.22
N SER A 123 -0.58 -0.02 -7.46
CA SER A 123 -1.29 1.25 -7.62
C SER A 123 -1.03 1.90 -8.99
N LEU A 124 0.18 1.77 -9.54
CA LEU A 124 0.51 2.23 -10.89
C LEU A 124 -0.24 1.44 -11.97
N VAL A 125 -0.39 0.12 -11.79
CA VAL A 125 -1.19 -0.72 -12.71
C VAL A 125 -2.65 -0.31 -12.69
N ILE A 126 -3.23 -0.08 -11.50
CA ILE A 126 -4.61 0.41 -11.37
C ILE A 126 -4.78 1.76 -12.07
N ARG A 127 -3.79 2.65 -11.96
CA ARG A 127 -3.81 3.92 -12.70
C ARG A 127 -3.88 3.68 -14.21
N GLN A 128 -3.02 2.82 -14.74
CA GLN A 128 -3.01 2.56 -16.18
C GLN A 128 -4.37 2.01 -16.66
N ALA A 129 -4.98 1.10 -15.90
CA ALA A 129 -6.32 0.59 -16.23
C ALA A 129 -7.39 1.70 -16.21
N ILE A 130 -7.30 2.66 -15.28
CA ILE A 130 -8.22 3.81 -15.25
C ILE A 130 -8.01 4.73 -16.46
N ASP A 131 -6.75 4.97 -16.86
CA ASP A 131 -6.42 5.78 -18.04
C ASP A 131 -6.99 5.09 -19.30
N GLU A 132 -6.85 3.78 -19.45
CA GLU A 132 -7.43 2.99 -20.54
C GLU A 132 -8.97 3.02 -20.55
N ILE A 133 -9.62 2.95 -19.38
CA ILE A 133 -11.08 3.07 -19.26
C ILE A 133 -11.55 4.47 -19.70
N ALA A 134 -10.82 5.53 -19.33
CA ALA A 134 -11.17 6.89 -19.70
C ALA A 134 -11.09 7.08 -21.22
N ASP A 135 -10.05 6.55 -21.86
CA ASP A 135 -9.89 6.59 -23.31
C ASP A 135 -10.99 5.80 -24.03
N ALA A 136 -11.27 4.58 -23.58
CA ALA A 136 -12.35 3.74 -24.12
C ALA A 136 -13.72 4.42 -23.95
N SER A 137 -13.98 5.05 -22.81
CA SER A 137 -15.21 5.82 -22.57
C SER A 137 -15.33 6.99 -23.55
N GLY A 138 -14.22 7.69 -23.83
CA GLY A 138 -14.19 8.77 -24.82
C GLY A 138 -14.47 8.30 -26.25
N VAL A 139 -13.99 7.11 -26.63
CA VAL A 139 -14.34 6.45 -27.91
C VAL A 139 -15.83 6.11 -27.94
N GLN A 140 -16.34 5.49 -26.88
CA GLN A 140 -17.72 5.05 -26.78
C GLN A 140 -18.70 6.22 -26.91
N VAL A 141 -18.41 7.38 -26.32
CA VAL A 141 -19.23 8.59 -26.49
C VAL A 141 -19.34 8.98 -27.96
N ARG A 142 -18.23 9.02 -28.70
CA ARG A 142 -18.23 9.36 -30.14
C ARG A 142 -19.00 8.34 -30.97
N GLU A 143 -18.86 7.05 -30.66
CA GLU A 143 -19.61 6.00 -31.35
C GLU A 143 -21.12 6.12 -31.09
N THR A 144 -21.53 6.43 -29.86
CA THR A 144 -22.95 6.65 -29.55
C THR A 144 -23.54 7.86 -30.28
N GLU A 145 -22.77 8.93 -30.45
CA GLU A 145 -23.17 10.08 -31.28
C GLU A 145 -23.34 9.68 -32.75
N SER A 146 -22.42 8.89 -33.31
CA SER A 146 -22.52 8.39 -34.68
C SER A 146 -23.75 7.51 -34.89
N VAL A 147 -24.01 6.57 -33.97
CA VAL A 147 -25.21 5.72 -34.01
C VAL A 147 -26.48 6.56 -33.94
N SER A 148 -26.51 7.60 -33.10
CA SER A 148 -27.65 8.52 -33.01
C SER A 148 -27.92 9.26 -34.34
N GLN A 149 -26.86 9.68 -35.04
CA GLN A 149 -26.98 10.30 -36.37
C GLN A 149 -27.48 9.30 -37.42
N GLU A 150 -27.01 8.06 -37.41
CA GLU A 150 -27.48 7.02 -38.33
C GLU A 150 -28.95 6.67 -38.10
N ILE A 151 -29.39 6.58 -36.84
CA ILE A 151 -30.80 6.39 -36.49
C ILE A 151 -31.65 7.54 -37.04
N SER A 152 -31.18 8.79 -36.94
CA SER A 152 -31.88 9.94 -37.50
C SER A 152 -32.02 9.86 -39.03
N LYS A 153 -30.97 9.43 -39.75
CA LYS A 153 -31.01 9.21 -41.20
C LYS A 153 -31.96 8.07 -41.59
N LEU A 154 -31.94 6.98 -40.84
CA LEU A 154 -32.88 5.86 -41.04
C LEU A 154 -34.33 6.33 -40.85
N ASN A 155 -34.61 7.14 -39.84
CA ASN A 155 -35.94 7.69 -39.60
C ASN A 155 -36.41 8.56 -40.78
N CYS A 156 -35.54 9.40 -41.34
CA CYS A 156 -35.84 10.18 -42.55
C CYS A 156 -36.17 9.27 -43.76
N THR A 157 -35.40 8.20 -43.95
CA THR A 157 -35.62 7.24 -45.04
C THR A 157 -36.94 6.48 -44.89
N ILE A 158 -37.30 6.09 -43.66
CA ILE A 158 -38.59 5.45 -43.34
C ILE A 158 -39.74 6.40 -43.68
N LEU A 159 -39.65 7.68 -43.31
CA LEU A 159 -40.66 8.70 -43.64
C LEU A 159 -40.82 8.88 -45.15
N LEU A 160 -39.72 8.97 -45.89
CA LEU A 160 -39.75 9.06 -47.36
C LEU A 160 -40.37 7.81 -48.00
N THR A 161 -40.05 6.63 -47.47
CA THR A 161 -40.62 5.36 -47.96
C THR A 161 -42.13 5.31 -47.71
N ALA A 162 -42.58 5.73 -46.53
CA ALA A 162 -44.01 5.81 -46.21
C ALA A 162 -44.74 6.83 -47.10
N GLN A 163 -44.12 7.99 -47.37
CA GLN A 163 -44.67 8.99 -48.27
C GLN A 163 -44.78 8.45 -49.70
N GLY A 164 -43.73 7.84 -50.23
CA GLY A 164 -43.74 7.25 -51.57
C GLY A 164 -44.74 6.09 -51.71
N ALA A 165 -44.92 5.29 -50.65
CA ALA A 165 -45.95 4.25 -50.62
C ALA A 165 -47.37 4.84 -50.66
N SER A 166 -47.62 5.93 -49.92
CA SER A 166 -48.89 6.67 -49.95
C SER A 166 -49.18 7.26 -51.32
N GLU A 167 -48.17 7.89 -51.94
CA GLU A 167 -48.27 8.45 -53.29
C GLU A 167 -48.54 7.36 -54.33
N SER A 168 -47.84 6.22 -54.23
CA SER A 168 -48.06 5.05 -55.09
C SER A 168 -49.46 4.47 -54.94
N ALA A 169 -50.00 4.41 -53.71
CA ALA A 169 -51.37 3.96 -53.47
C ALA A 169 -52.40 4.92 -54.09
N SER A 170 -52.15 6.23 -54.03
CA SER A 170 -53.00 7.24 -54.70
C SER A 170 -52.95 7.10 -56.22
N VAL A 171 -51.77 6.91 -56.81
CA VAL A 171 -51.62 6.66 -58.26
C VAL A 171 -52.34 5.38 -58.67
N ALA A 172 -52.21 4.30 -57.89
CA ALA A 172 -52.90 3.04 -58.15
C ALA A 172 -54.43 3.20 -58.10
N ALA A 173 -54.96 4.00 -57.18
CA ALA A 173 -56.38 4.33 -57.12
C ALA A 173 -56.84 5.10 -58.37
N ASN A 174 -56.10 6.14 -58.78
CA ASN A 174 -56.42 6.89 -60.00
C ASN A 174 -56.37 6.00 -61.26
N MET A 175 -55.38 5.11 -61.36
CA MET A 175 -55.28 4.15 -62.46
C MET A 175 -56.45 3.17 -62.48
N LYS A 176 -56.91 2.72 -61.30
CA LYS A 176 -58.11 1.88 -61.18
C LYS A 176 -59.35 2.61 -61.69
N ASP A 177 -59.54 3.86 -61.27
CA ASP A 177 -60.69 4.68 -61.71
C ASP A 177 -60.68 4.90 -63.23
N GLN A 178 -59.52 5.17 -63.83
CA GLN A 178 -59.36 5.29 -65.29
C GLN A 178 -59.65 3.97 -66.02
N ALA A 179 -59.23 2.83 -65.47
CA ALA A 179 -59.53 1.52 -66.04
C ALA A 179 -61.03 1.21 -65.99
N GLU A 180 -61.72 1.56 -64.89
CA GLU A 180 -63.17 1.44 -64.77
C GLU A 180 -63.90 2.34 -65.77
N GLN A 181 -63.45 3.59 -65.96
CA GLN A 181 -64.00 4.49 -66.99
C GLN A 181 -63.81 3.94 -68.41
N MET A 182 -62.60 3.49 -68.76
CA MET A 182 -62.34 2.90 -70.07
C MET A 182 -63.21 1.67 -70.31
N LYS A 183 -63.38 0.82 -69.30
CA LYS A 183 -64.28 -0.35 -69.39
C LYS A 183 -65.72 0.08 -69.69
N GLY A 184 -66.24 1.09 -68.98
CA GLY A 184 -67.57 1.63 -69.23
C GLY A 184 -67.76 2.13 -70.66
N ILE A 185 -66.77 2.85 -71.21
CA ILE A 185 -66.80 3.31 -72.62
C ILE A 185 -66.82 2.14 -73.60
N VAL A 186 -66.03 1.09 -73.34
CA VAL A 186 -66.01 -0.11 -74.18
C VAL A 186 -67.37 -0.83 -74.13
N ASP A 187 -67.99 -0.93 -72.94
CA ASP A 187 -69.30 -1.55 -72.76
C ASP A 187 -70.39 -0.77 -73.53
N GLU A 188 -70.42 0.57 -73.43
CA GLU A 188 -71.34 1.44 -74.21
C GLU A 188 -71.15 1.29 -75.73
N LEU A 189 -69.91 1.26 -76.21
CA LEU A 189 -69.61 1.05 -77.63
C LEU A 189 -70.09 -0.33 -78.10
N ASN A 190 -70.00 -1.35 -77.26
CA ASN A 190 -70.44 -2.69 -77.58
C ASN A 190 -71.97 -2.78 -77.67
N GLU A 191 -72.71 -2.03 -76.84
CA GLU A 191 -74.17 -1.88 -76.95
C GLU A 191 -74.60 -1.13 -78.22
N LEU A 192 -73.80 -0.15 -78.69
CA LEU A 192 -74.10 0.61 -79.90
C LEU A 192 -73.81 -0.17 -81.20
N MET A 193 -72.94 -1.17 -81.17
CA MET A 193 -72.54 -1.97 -82.34
C MET A 193 -73.26 -3.33 -82.45
N GLY A 194 -74.01 -3.75 -81.42
CA GLY A 194 -74.84 -4.95 -81.42
C GLY A 194 -76.30 -4.65 -81.75
#